data_AF-A0A8T5LIE0-F1
#
_entry.id   AF-A0A8T5LIE0-F1
#
_cell.length_a   1.000
_cell.length_b   1.000
_cell.length_c   1.000
_cell.angle_alpha   90.00
_cell.angle_beta   90.00
_cell.angle_gamma   90.00
#
_symmetry.space_group_name_H-M   'P 1'
#
loop_
_entity.id
_entity.type
_entity.pdbx_description
1 polymer ?
#
loop_
_entity_poly.entity_id
_entity_poly.type
_entity_poly.pdbx_seq_one_letter_code
_entity_poly.pdbx_strand_id
1 'polypeptide(L)'
;MVEADRKRAWLENLASLRTKKEKELNEFEEKKKKELQELEEKKKKELQEAEEILKSEMQGVDTDEEIQILKTFKKRSDSEEKPEKSLEETIIEQKVSKEAQEQAASGGYGAPIESILASPNAVYERSDLYGELKNTLEKIQQGQYLSQQEREKFYQIQQEFNKADEFNEDKFGYLQRSKEVIQSVYQSLHQTSYQKKDDH
;
A
#
# COMPACT_ATOMS: atom_id res chain seq x y z
N MET A 1 -50.07 11.03 52.74
CA MET A 1 -48.89 10.21 53.09
C MET A 1 -48.50 9.26 51.96
N VAL A 2 -49.43 8.46 51.42
CA VAL A 2 -49.18 7.41 50.40
C VAL A 2 -48.48 7.90 49.10
N GLU A 3 -48.78 9.09 48.61
CA GLU A 3 -48.19 9.62 47.37
C GLU A 3 -46.73 10.03 47.50
N ALA A 4 -46.34 10.59 48.65
CA ALA A 4 -44.96 10.98 48.91
C ALA A 4 -44.05 9.76 48.99
N ASP A 5 -44.53 8.67 49.59
CA ASP A 5 -43.78 7.42 49.70
C ASP A 5 -43.65 6.71 48.35
N ARG A 6 -44.70 6.74 47.51
CA ARG A 6 -44.62 6.26 46.11
C ARG A 6 -43.61 7.05 45.28
N LYS A 7 -43.58 8.38 45.44
CA LYS A 7 -42.61 9.23 44.74
C LYS A 7 -41.18 8.97 45.19
N ARG A 8 -40.95 8.74 46.49
CA ARG A 8 -39.64 8.36 47.03
C ARG A 8 -39.18 7.01 46.48
N ALA A 9 -40.03 5.99 46.51
CA ALA A 9 -39.71 4.66 45.99
C ALA A 9 -39.36 4.70 44.48
N TRP A 10 -40.07 5.53 43.70
CA TRP A 10 -39.77 5.69 42.28
C TRP A 10 -38.41 6.38 42.02
N LEU A 11 -38.08 7.42 42.78
CA LEU A 11 -36.78 8.09 42.68
C LEU A 11 -35.62 7.18 43.09
N GLU A 12 -35.83 6.36 44.12
CA GLU A 12 -34.83 5.38 44.58
C GLU A 12 -34.59 4.27 43.55
N ASN A 13 -35.65 3.79 42.90
CA ASN A 13 -35.54 2.84 41.79
C ASN A 13 -34.79 3.44 40.58
N LEU A 14 -35.09 4.71 40.23
CA LEU A 14 -34.35 5.40 39.17
C LEU A 14 -32.86 5.58 39.49
N ALA A 15 -32.52 5.92 40.74
CA ALA A 15 -31.13 6.04 41.17
C ALA A 15 -30.41 4.68 41.10
N SER A 16 -31.08 3.60 41.49
CA SER A 16 -30.57 2.23 41.38
C SER A 16 -30.34 1.82 39.92
N LEU A 17 -31.28 2.13 39.02
CA LEU A 17 -31.13 1.87 37.59
C LEU A 17 -29.97 2.65 36.98
N ARG A 18 -29.82 3.94 37.34
CA ARG A 18 -28.73 4.78 36.86
C ARG A 18 -27.37 4.24 37.30
N THR A 19 -27.22 3.92 38.59
CA THR A 19 -25.96 3.39 39.12
C THR A 19 -25.62 2.02 38.54
N LYS A 20 -26.63 1.17 38.30
CA LYS A 20 -26.44 -0.11 37.61
C LYS A 20 -25.95 0.08 36.17
N LYS A 21 -26.57 1.00 35.42
CA LYS A 21 -26.17 1.31 34.04
C LYS A 21 -24.76 1.89 33.95
N GLU A 22 -24.39 2.73 34.91
CA GLU A 22 -23.05 3.32 35.00
C GLU A 22 -21.99 2.27 35.29
N LYS A 23 -22.27 1.29 36.16
CA LYS A 23 -21.39 0.13 36.38
C LYS A 23 -21.25 -0.75 35.14
N GLU A 24 -22.37 -1.07 34.48
CA GLU A 24 -22.36 -1.85 33.23
C GLU A 24 -21.51 -1.17 32.14
N LEU A 25 -21.60 0.16 32.03
CA LEU A 25 -20.81 0.93 31.08
C LEU A 25 -19.31 0.90 31.42
N ASN A 26 -18.95 1.14 32.69
CA ASN A 26 -17.55 1.10 33.11
C ASN A 26 -16.93 -0.29 32.92
N GLU A 27 -17.66 -1.36 33.25
CA GLU A 27 -17.18 -2.73 33.01
C GLU A 27 -16.98 -3.03 31.52
N PHE A 28 -17.84 -2.48 30.65
CA PHE A 28 -17.70 -2.61 29.21
C PHE A 28 -16.48 -1.84 28.68
N GLU A 29 -16.28 -0.61 29.14
CA GLU A 29 -15.12 0.21 28.78
C GLU A 29 -13.81 -0.45 29.24
N GLU A 30 -13.75 -0.97 30.46
CA GLU A 30 -12.57 -1.68 30.96
C GLU A 30 -12.26 -2.95 30.14
N LYS A 31 -13.30 -3.72 29.76
CA LYS A 31 -13.13 -4.89 28.89
C LYS A 31 -12.59 -4.50 27.53
N LYS A 32 -13.15 -3.46 26.91
CA LYS A 32 -12.69 -2.96 25.61
C LYS A 32 -11.26 -2.43 25.67
N LYS A 33 -10.89 -1.76 26.76
CA LYS A 33 -9.52 -1.30 26.98
C LYS A 33 -8.53 -2.46 27.09
N LYS A 34 -8.88 -3.53 27.82
CA LYS A 34 -8.06 -4.74 27.92
C LYS A 34 -7.91 -5.45 26.58
N GLU A 35 -9.01 -5.61 25.84
CA GLU A 35 -9.00 -6.21 24.50
C GLU A 35 -8.08 -5.44 23.54
N LEU A 36 -8.11 -4.09 23.58
CA LEU A 36 -7.20 -3.25 22.80
C LEU A 36 -5.74 -3.45 23.21
N GLN A 37 -5.43 -3.49 24.51
CA GLN A 37 -4.07 -3.71 24.99
C GLN A 37 -3.53 -5.09 24.58
N GLU A 38 -4.34 -6.14 24.65
CA GLU A 38 -3.96 -7.48 24.20
C GLU A 38 -3.67 -7.52 22.69
N LEU A 39 -4.47 -6.82 21.88
CA LEU A 39 -4.24 -6.72 20.44
C LEU A 39 -2.96 -5.93 20.10
N GLU A 40 -2.69 -4.84 20.82
CA GLU A 40 -1.46 -4.07 20.66
C GLU A 40 -0.22 -4.90 21.02
N GLU A 41 -0.26 -5.64 22.14
CA GLU A 41 0.83 -6.54 22.54
C GLU A 41 1.05 -7.66 21.52
N LYS A 42 -0.04 -8.25 21.00
CA LYS A 42 0.05 -9.30 19.99
C LYS A 42 0.68 -8.79 18.69
N LYS A 43 0.23 -7.64 18.18
CA LYS A 43 0.83 -7.02 16.99
C LYS A 43 2.30 -6.65 17.21
N LYS A 44 2.65 -6.17 18.40
CA LYS A 44 4.05 -5.86 18.73
C LYS A 44 4.93 -7.11 18.70
N LYS A 45 4.45 -8.25 19.20
CA LYS A 45 5.17 -9.53 19.12
C LYS A 45 5.31 -10.02 17.68
N GLU A 46 4.23 -9.97 16.89
CA GLU A 46 4.27 -10.35 15.47
C GLU A 46 5.28 -9.49 14.67
N LEU A 47 5.36 -8.19 14.96
CA LEU A 47 6.37 -7.31 14.37
C LEU A 47 7.80 -7.68 14.78
N GLN A 48 8.02 -7.98 16.06
CA GLN A 48 9.34 -8.40 16.54
C GLN A 48 9.79 -9.73 15.91
N GLU A 49 8.89 -10.70 15.78
CA GLU A 49 9.18 -11.97 15.09
C GLU A 49 9.51 -11.74 13.61
N ALA A 50 8.76 -10.87 12.92
CA ALA A 50 9.05 -10.52 11.53
C ALA A 50 10.41 -9.81 11.37
N GLU A 51 10.78 -8.91 12.29
CA GLU A 51 12.09 -8.26 12.31
C GLU A 51 13.22 -9.26 12.54
N GLU A 52 13.04 -10.25 13.42
CA GLU A 52 14.04 -11.29 13.69
C GLU A 52 14.23 -12.23 12.49
N ILE A 53 13.15 -12.57 11.79
CA ILE A 53 13.20 -13.32 10.53
C ILE A 53 13.97 -12.54 9.48
N LEU A 54 13.63 -11.27 9.25
CA LEU A 54 14.34 -10.41 8.30
C LEU A 54 15.83 -10.29 8.63
N LYS A 55 16.17 -10.13 9.91
CA LYS A 55 17.56 -10.01 10.34
C LYS A 55 18.35 -11.31 10.14
N SER A 56 17.74 -12.46 10.39
CA SER A 56 18.38 -13.76 10.17
C SER A 56 18.54 -14.07 8.67
N GLU A 57 17.56 -13.68 7.85
CA GLU A 57 17.64 -13.80 6.38
C GLU A 57 18.72 -12.87 5.80
N MET A 58 18.84 -11.63 6.30
CA MET A 58 19.92 -10.72 5.89
C MET A 58 21.32 -11.18 6.32
N GLN A 59 21.45 -11.94 7.41
CA GLN A 59 22.73 -12.52 7.83
C GLN A 59 23.07 -13.82 7.07
N GLY A 60 22.09 -14.43 6.39
CA GLY A 60 22.25 -15.64 5.57
C GLY A 60 22.57 -15.37 4.08
N VAL A 61 22.53 -14.10 3.64
CA VAL A 61 23.03 -13.71 2.30
C VAL A 61 24.55 -13.57 2.41
N ASP A 62 25.22 -14.71 2.29
CA ASP A 62 26.66 -14.86 2.24
C ASP A 62 27.25 -13.91 1.18
N THR A 63 28.14 -13.04 1.64
CA THR A 63 29.00 -12.14 0.85
C THR A 63 29.83 -12.87 -0.23
N ASP A 64 29.82 -14.20 -0.25
CA ASP A 64 30.60 -15.03 -1.18
C ASP A 64 29.98 -15.15 -2.58
N GLU A 65 28.64 -15.09 -2.71
CA GLU A 65 27.98 -15.10 -4.04
C GLU A 65 28.20 -13.77 -4.78
N GLU A 66 28.11 -12.64 -4.08
CA GLU A 66 28.35 -11.31 -4.64
C GLU A 66 29.81 -11.14 -5.11
N ILE A 67 30.78 -11.68 -4.37
CA ILE A 67 32.21 -11.63 -4.74
C ILE A 67 32.51 -12.51 -5.97
N GLN A 68 31.82 -13.64 -6.16
CA GLN A 68 32.00 -14.48 -7.35
C GLN A 68 31.42 -13.83 -8.61
N ILE A 69 30.28 -13.14 -8.50
CA ILE A 69 29.68 -12.38 -9.61
C ILE A 69 30.62 -11.24 -10.04
N LEU A 70 31.21 -10.51 -9.08
CA LEU A 70 32.17 -9.43 -9.38
C LEU A 70 33.47 -9.93 -10.02
N LYS A 71 33.99 -11.09 -9.59
CA LYS A 71 35.18 -11.71 -10.22
C LYS A 71 34.92 -12.18 -11.65
N THR A 72 33.72 -12.70 -11.93
CA THR A 72 33.35 -13.15 -13.29
C THR A 72 33.12 -11.99 -14.24
N PHE A 73 32.57 -10.87 -13.76
CA PHE A 73 32.45 -9.63 -14.54
C PHE A 73 33.82 -9.06 -14.91
N LYS A 74 34.76 -8.97 -13.95
CA LYS A 74 36.11 -8.46 -14.21
C LYS A 74 36.88 -9.29 -15.24
N LYS A 75 36.70 -10.62 -15.22
CA LYS A 75 37.34 -11.53 -16.17
C LYS A 75 36.79 -11.44 -17.60
N ARG A 76 35.55 -10.97 -17.79
CA ARG A 76 34.95 -10.73 -19.11
C ARG A 76 35.37 -9.38 -19.70
N SER A 77 35.60 -8.36 -18.87
CA SER A 77 36.05 -7.04 -19.33
C SER A 77 37.47 -7.05 -19.89
N ASP A 78 38.33 -7.97 -19.45
CA ASP A 78 39.72 -8.06 -19.93
C ASP A 78 39.85 -8.79 -21.29
N SER A 79 38.76 -9.35 -21.86
CA SER A 79 38.83 -10.23 -23.04
C SER A 79 38.12 -9.74 -24.32
N GLU A 80 37.48 -8.57 -24.32
CA GLU A 80 36.82 -8.04 -25.52
C GLU A 80 37.47 -6.73 -25.99
N GLU A 81 38.37 -6.84 -26.98
CA GLU A 81 38.77 -5.74 -27.85
C GLU A 81 37.53 -5.26 -28.64
N LYS A 82 36.90 -4.18 -28.18
CA LYS A 82 36.04 -3.33 -29.01
C LYS A 82 36.47 -1.87 -28.83
N PRO A 83 36.41 -1.06 -29.90
CA PRO A 83 36.95 0.29 -29.89
C PRO A 83 36.25 1.12 -28.83
N GLU A 84 37.03 1.63 -27.89
CA GLU A 84 36.58 2.51 -26.82
C GLU A 84 35.95 3.77 -27.43
N LYS A 85 34.62 3.92 -27.27
CA LYS A 85 34.00 5.24 -27.36
C LYS A 85 34.58 6.08 -26.22
N SER A 86 34.98 7.32 -26.52
CA SER A 86 35.63 8.15 -25.52
C SER A 86 34.70 8.43 -24.34
N LEU A 87 35.27 8.59 -23.15
CA LEU A 87 34.52 8.96 -21.94
C LEU A 87 33.67 10.22 -22.17
N GLU A 88 34.11 11.13 -23.04
CA GLU A 88 33.38 12.35 -23.39
C GLU A 88 32.11 12.04 -24.19
N GLU A 89 32.16 11.09 -25.13
CA GLU A 89 31.00 10.66 -25.91
C GLU A 89 29.95 9.97 -25.01
N THR A 90 30.42 9.19 -24.02
CA THR A 90 29.54 8.53 -23.04
C THR A 90 28.93 9.53 -22.04
N ILE A 91 29.68 10.56 -21.64
CA ILE A 91 29.18 11.61 -20.75
C ILE A 91 28.17 12.51 -21.47
N ILE A 92 28.35 12.77 -22.77
CA ILE A 92 27.39 13.56 -23.56
C ILE A 92 26.11 12.75 -23.79
N GLU A 93 26.18 11.47 -24.16
CA GLU A 93 25.00 10.60 -24.26
C GLU A 93 24.29 10.45 -22.90
N GLN A 94 25.02 10.37 -21.79
CA GLN A 94 24.43 10.34 -20.44
C GLN A 94 23.81 11.69 -20.03
N LYS A 95 24.38 12.82 -20.43
CA LYS A 95 23.79 14.15 -20.14
C LYS A 95 22.51 14.38 -20.96
N VAL A 96 22.51 14.03 -22.24
CA VAL A 96 21.32 14.13 -23.11
C VAL A 96 20.22 13.17 -22.64
N SER A 97 20.58 11.99 -22.14
CA SER A 97 19.62 11.04 -21.55
C SER A 97 19.09 11.49 -20.18
N LYS A 98 19.92 12.18 -19.36
CA LYS A 98 19.49 12.75 -18.08
C LYS A 98 18.58 13.95 -18.24
N GLU A 99 18.80 14.81 -19.23
CA GLU A 99 17.91 15.94 -19.52
C GLU A 99 16.54 15.47 -20.06
N ALA A 100 16.50 14.34 -20.79
CA ALA A 100 15.25 13.69 -21.19
C ALA A 100 14.52 13.00 -20.01
N GLN A 101 15.25 12.49 -19.00
CA GLN A 101 14.66 11.94 -17.78
C GLN A 101 14.21 13.02 -16.78
N GLU A 102 14.91 14.15 -16.70
CA GLU A 102 14.54 15.25 -15.80
C GLU A 102 13.30 16.03 -16.27
N GLN A 103 12.99 16.02 -17.58
CA GLN A 103 11.71 16.51 -18.08
C GLN A 103 10.52 15.58 -17.80
N ALA A 104 10.76 14.28 -17.54
CA ALA A 104 9.74 13.36 -17.03
C ALA A 104 9.59 13.43 -15.49
N ALA A 105 10.61 13.94 -14.79
CA ALA A 105 10.66 14.04 -13.33
C ALA A 105 10.00 15.30 -12.75
N SER A 106 9.44 16.20 -13.57
CA SER A 106 8.78 17.43 -13.09
C SER A 106 7.33 17.21 -12.60
N GLY A 107 6.93 15.95 -12.36
CA GLY A 107 5.55 15.57 -12.04
C GLY A 107 5.41 14.46 -11.00
N GLY A 108 6.25 14.42 -9.96
CA GLY A 108 5.92 13.80 -8.67
C GLY A 108 5.80 12.27 -8.60
N TYR A 109 6.86 11.67 -8.03
CA TYR A 109 6.93 10.36 -7.35
C TYR A 109 6.81 9.08 -8.19
N GLY A 110 7.92 8.32 -8.19
CA GLY A 110 7.95 6.88 -8.49
C GLY A 110 8.74 6.48 -9.74
N ALA A 111 9.36 5.30 -9.71
CA ALA A 111 9.89 4.64 -10.89
C ALA A 111 8.76 4.39 -11.92
N PRO A 112 9.05 4.36 -13.23
CA PRO A 112 8.04 4.10 -14.25
C PRO A 112 7.23 2.83 -13.95
N ILE A 113 5.90 2.86 -14.11
CA ILE A 113 5.01 1.73 -13.76
C ILE A 113 5.47 0.43 -14.43
N GLU A 114 5.88 0.50 -15.70
CA GLU A 114 6.44 -0.63 -16.44
C GLU A 114 7.62 -1.30 -15.70
N SER A 115 8.51 -0.49 -15.12
CA SER A 115 9.65 -0.99 -14.33
C SER A 115 9.23 -1.65 -13.01
N ILE A 116 8.15 -1.17 -12.39
CA ILE A 116 7.58 -1.75 -11.16
C ILE A 116 6.98 -3.13 -11.45
N LEU A 117 6.31 -3.27 -12.60
CA LEU A 117 5.68 -4.52 -13.03
C LEU A 117 6.72 -5.58 -13.42
N ALA A 118 7.74 -5.18 -14.18
CA ALA A 118 8.75 -6.10 -14.71
C ALA A 118 9.80 -6.53 -13.67
N SER A 119 10.15 -5.67 -12.71
CA SER A 119 11.26 -5.92 -11.78
C SER A 119 10.87 -6.88 -10.65
N PRO A 120 11.57 -8.02 -10.48
CA PRO A 120 11.31 -8.95 -9.38
C PRO A 120 11.68 -8.37 -8.00
N ASN A 121 12.54 -7.36 -7.95
CA ASN A 121 13.02 -6.75 -6.71
C ASN A 121 12.27 -5.47 -6.31
N ALA A 122 11.27 -5.04 -7.09
CA ALA A 122 10.51 -3.80 -6.84
C ALA A 122 9.41 -3.97 -5.79
N VAL A 123 9.70 -4.66 -4.68
CA VAL A 123 8.69 -4.99 -3.66
C VAL A 123 8.11 -3.73 -3.01
N TYR A 124 8.96 -2.74 -2.73
CA TYR A 124 8.53 -1.48 -2.10
C TYR A 124 7.66 -0.66 -3.07
N GLU A 125 8.07 -0.53 -4.32
CA GLU A 125 7.34 0.22 -5.33
C GLU A 125 6.00 -0.46 -5.68
N ARG A 126 5.96 -1.80 -5.69
CA ARG A 126 4.72 -2.57 -5.85
C ARG A 126 3.77 -2.37 -4.66
N SER A 127 4.31 -2.32 -3.45
CA SER A 127 3.55 -2.03 -2.23
C SER A 127 2.96 -0.61 -2.26
N ASP A 128 3.77 0.38 -2.65
CA ASP A 128 3.33 1.77 -2.76
C ASP A 128 2.25 1.93 -3.83
N LEU A 129 2.43 1.31 -5.01
CA LEU A 129 1.44 1.29 -6.09
C LEU A 129 0.12 0.67 -5.62
N TYR A 130 0.17 -0.46 -4.91
CA TYR A 130 -1.01 -1.07 -4.31
C TYR A 130 -1.69 -0.12 -3.31
N GLY A 131 -0.92 0.55 -2.46
CA GLY A 131 -1.42 1.54 -1.50
C GLY A 131 -2.14 2.71 -2.20
N GLU A 132 -1.57 3.25 -3.27
CA GLU A 132 -2.20 4.30 -4.06
C GLU A 132 -3.52 3.86 -4.71
N LEU A 133 -3.55 2.68 -5.30
CA LEU A 133 -4.75 2.10 -5.90
C LEU A 133 -5.83 1.85 -4.85
N LYS A 134 -5.44 1.33 -3.68
CA LYS A 134 -6.36 1.10 -2.56
C LYS A 134 -6.96 2.42 -2.07
N ASN A 135 -6.15 3.47 -1.91
CA ASN A 135 -6.63 4.80 -1.53
C ASN A 135 -7.62 5.36 -2.57
N THR A 136 -7.37 5.11 -3.86
CA THR A 136 -8.27 5.50 -4.95
C THR A 136 -9.62 4.78 -4.85
N LEU A 137 -9.61 3.48 -4.56
CA LEU A 137 -10.82 2.70 -4.32
C LEU A 137 -11.59 3.19 -3.10
N GLU A 138 -10.90 3.44 -1.98
CA GLU A 138 -11.51 3.96 -0.74
C GLU A 138 -12.18 5.32 -0.98
N LYS A 139 -11.55 6.22 -1.74
CA LYS A 139 -12.16 7.50 -2.14
C LYS A 139 -13.48 7.29 -2.88
N ILE A 140 -13.51 6.38 -3.87
CA ILE A 140 -14.72 6.09 -4.64
C ILE A 140 -15.79 5.46 -3.74
N GLN A 141 -15.43 4.52 -2.88
CA GLN A 141 -16.37 3.87 -1.95
C GLN A 141 -16.97 4.85 -0.95
N GLN A 142 -16.22 5.88 -0.55
CA GLN A 142 -16.71 6.99 0.27
C GLN A 142 -17.57 8.00 -0.52
N GLY A 143 -17.82 7.77 -1.81
CA GLY A 143 -18.58 8.66 -2.68
C GLY A 143 -17.83 9.91 -3.12
N GLN A 144 -16.50 9.95 -2.94
CA GLN A 144 -15.68 11.07 -3.41
C GLN A 144 -15.41 10.94 -4.91
N TYR A 145 -15.41 12.07 -5.60
CA TYR A 145 -15.06 12.12 -7.02
C TYR A 145 -13.55 12.14 -7.19
N LEU A 146 -13.03 11.28 -8.07
CA LEU A 146 -11.67 11.40 -8.56
C LEU A 146 -11.53 12.62 -9.46
N SER A 147 -10.50 13.43 -9.20
CA SER A 147 -10.08 14.51 -10.08
C SER A 147 -9.66 13.99 -11.46
N GLN A 148 -9.57 14.90 -12.43
CA GLN A 148 -9.14 14.54 -13.79
C GLN A 148 -7.75 13.89 -13.79
N GLN A 149 -6.79 14.47 -13.06
CA GLN A 149 -5.43 13.93 -12.96
C GLN A 149 -5.40 12.54 -12.32
N GLU A 150 -6.19 12.30 -11.27
CA GLU A 150 -6.28 10.98 -10.63
C GLU A 150 -6.89 9.93 -11.56
N ARG A 151 -7.91 10.31 -12.35
CA ARG A 151 -8.50 9.40 -13.35
C ARG A 151 -7.51 9.06 -14.46
N GLU A 152 -6.80 10.06 -14.99
CA GLU A 152 -5.78 9.86 -16.02
C GLU A 152 -4.66 8.94 -15.51
N LYS A 153 -4.16 9.18 -14.29
CA LYS A 153 -3.17 8.30 -13.63
C LYS A 153 -3.71 6.87 -13.49
N PHE A 154 -4.96 6.71 -13.03
CA PHE A 154 -5.58 5.39 -12.91
C PHE A 154 -5.64 4.65 -14.24
N TYR A 155 -6.07 5.30 -15.33
CA TYR A 155 -6.14 4.67 -16.65
C TYR A 155 -4.75 4.32 -17.20
N GLN A 156 -3.73 5.14 -16.94
CA GLN A 156 -2.35 4.80 -17.30
C GLN A 156 -1.91 3.52 -16.56
N ILE A 157 -2.11 3.44 -15.25
CA ILE A 157 -1.81 2.23 -14.47
C ILE A 157 -2.56 1.02 -15.03
N GLN A 158 -3.86 1.16 -15.30
CA GLN A 158 -4.67 0.08 -15.87
C GLN A 158 -4.13 -0.41 -17.22
N GLN A 159 -3.70 0.50 -18.10
CA GLN A 159 -3.13 0.13 -19.39
C GLN A 159 -1.83 -0.65 -19.22
N GLU A 160 -0.93 -0.23 -18.33
CA GLU A 160 0.31 -0.95 -18.06
C GLU A 160 0.05 -2.35 -17.48
N PHE A 161 -0.91 -2.48 -16.56
CA PHE A 161 -1.35 -3.78 -16.05
C PHE A 161 -1.94 -4.70 -17.11
N ASN A 162 -2.58 -4.15 -18.15
CA ASN A 162 -3.12 -4.93 -19.26
C ASN A 162 -2.07 -5.34 -20.29
N LYS A 163 -0.96 -4.59 -20.39
CA LYS A 163 0.18 -4.93 -21.25
C LYS A 163 1.12 -5.95 -20.62
N ALA A 164 1.10 -6.08 -19.29
CA ALA A 164 1.91 -7.07 -18.59
C ALA A 164 1.35 -8.48 -18.81
N ASP A 165 1.96 -9.24 -19.73
CA ASP A 165 1.56 -10.61 -20.07
C ASP A 165 1.76 -11.60 -18.90
N GLU A 166 2.79 -11.41 -18.08
CA GLU A 166 3.04 -12.20 -16.87
C GLU A 166 3.67 -11.33 -15.77
N PHE A 167 3.17 -11.46 -14.54
CA PHE A 167 3.83 -10.88 -13.38
C PHE A 167 4.95 -11.83 -12.93
N ASN A 168 6.20 -11.42 -13.09
CA ASN A 168 7.34 -12.11 -12.49
C ASN A 168 7.12 -12.32 -10.97
N GLU A 169 7.65 -13.41 -10.41
CA GLU A 169 7.50 -13.85 -9.01
C GLU A 169 7.05 -12.74 -8.04
N ASP A 170 5.73 -12.64 -7.84
CA ASP A 170 5.14 -11.72 -6.89
C ASP A 170 5.02 -12.39 -5.52
N LYS A 171 6.17 -12.60 -4.86
CA LYS A 171 6.26 -13.32 -3.57
C LYS A 171 5.27 -12.81 -2.52
N PHE A 172 4.93 -11.52 -2.58
CA PHE A 172 4.04 -10.87 -1.61
C PHE A 172 2.61 -10.65 -2.13
N GLY A 173 2.32 -10.91 -3.41
CA GLY A 173 1.00 -10.77 -4.01
C GLY A 173 0.53 -9.32 -4.23
N TYR A 174 1.44 -8.34 -4.26
CA TYR A 174 1.06 -6.93 -4.44
C TYR A 174 0.51 -6.62 -5.83
N LEU A 175 1.05 -7.26 -6.86
CA LEU A 175 0.58 -7.11 -8.25
C LEU A 175 -0.78 -7.74 -8.44
N GLN A 176 -0.98 -8.94 -7.89
CA GLN A 176 -2.27 -9.62 -7.94
C GLN A 176 -3.36 -8.79 -7.23
N ARG A 177 -3.10 -8.33 -6.00
CA ARG A 177 -4.04 -7.45 -5.28
C ARG A 177 -4.28 -6.13 -6.01
N SER A 178 -3.26 -5.54 -6.61
CA SER A 178 -3.40 -4.32 -7.41
C SER A 178 -4.33 -4.53 -8.60
N LYS A 179 -4.24 -5.67 -9.29
CA LYS A 179 -5.13 -6.02 -10.40
C LYS A 179 -6.60 -6.14 -9.96
N GLU A 180 -6.85 -6.76 -8.81
CA GLU A 180 -8.19 -6.86 -8.21
C GLU A 180 -8.77 -5.48 -7.84
N VAL A 181 -7.93 -4.61 -7.27
CA VAL A 181 -8.33 -3.23 -6.96
C VAL A 181 -8.61 -2.43 -8.23
N ILE A 182 -7.79 -2.56 -9.27
CA ILE A 182 -8.03 -1.91 -10.57
C ILE A 182 -9.37 -2.33 -11.16
N GLN A 183 -9.70 -3.63 -11.12
CA GLN A 183 -11.01 -4.10 -11.59
C GLN A 183 -12.16 -3.50 -10.78
N SER A 184 -12.01 -3.43 -9.46
CA SER A 184 -13.03 -2.86 -8.56
C SER A 184 -13.24 -1.36 -8.80
N VAL A 185 -12.15 -0.60 -8.98
CA VAL A 185 -12.20 0.83 -9.33
C VAL A 185 -12.86 1.02 -10.69
N TYR A 186 -12.47 0.26 -11.70
CA TYR A 186 -13.03 0.33 -13.05
C TYR A 186 -14.55 0.05 -13.04
N GLN A 187 -14.99 -1.00 -12.35
CA GLN A 187 -16.41 -1.30 -12.18
C GLN A 187 -17.15 -0.15 -11.48
N SER A 188 -16.59 0.41 -10.41
CA SER A 188 -17.23 1.50 -9.66
C SER A 188 -17.36 2.79 -10.48
N LEU A 189 -16.35 3.11 -11.30
CA LEU A 189 -16.37 4.25 -12.21
C LEU A 189 -17.34 4.08 -13.38
N HIS A 190 -17.73 2.84 -13.73
CA HIS A 190 -18.60 2.56 -14.87
C HIS A 190 -20.02 2.15 -14.46
N GLN A 191 -20.23 1.65 -13.24
CA GLN A 191 -21.56 1.43 -12.66
C GLN A 191 -22.24 2.75 -12.27
N THR A 192 -21.46 3.78 -11.91
CA THR A 192 -21.98 5.13 -11.64
C THR A 192 -22.52 5.86 -12.88
N SER A 193 -22.41 5.27 -14.08
CA SER A 193 -23.02 5.81 -15.31
C SER A 193 -24.53 5.51 -15.47
N TYR A 194 -25.12 4.69 -14.60
CA TYR A 194 -26.54 4.29 -14.65
C TYR A 194 -27.41 4.80 -13.50
N GLN A 195 -27.07 5.96 -12.92
CA GLN A 195 -28.04 6.74 -12.14
C GLN A 195 -28.36 8.05 -12.86
N LYS A 196 -28.91 7.94 -14.08
CA LYS A 196 -29.88 8.95 -14.53
C LYS A 196 -31.04 8.83 -13.56
N LYS A 197 -31.15 9.80 -12.65
CA LYS A 197 -32.43 10.05 -11.98
C LYS A 197 -33.41 10.37 -13.11
N ASP A 198 -34.34 9.47 -13.33
CA ASP A 198 -35.55 9.76 -14.08
C ASP A 198 -36.27 10.88 -13.32
N ASP A 199 -36.13 12.11 -13.85
CA ASP A 199 -37.08 13.18 -13.59
C ASP A 199 -38.39 12.78 -14.30
N HIS A 200 -39.35 12.28 -13.52
CA HIS A 200 -40.75 12.19 -13.88
C HIS A 200 -41.63 12.69 -12.73
#